data_AF-A0A956C7K7-F1
#
_entry.id   AF-A0A956C7K7-F1
#
_cell.length_a   1.000
_cell.length_b   1.000
_cell.length_c   1.000
_cell.angle_alpha   90.00
_cell.angle_beta   90.00
_cell.angle_gamma   90.00
#
_symmetry.space_group_name_H-M   'P 1'
#
loop_
_entity.id
_entity.type
_entity.pdbx_description
1 polymer ?
#
loop_
_entity_poly.entity_id
_entity_poly.type
_entity_poly.pdbx_seq_one_letter_code
_entity_poly.pdbx_strand_id
1 'polypeptide(L)'
;MLRAPDAPPRQGSSVVLRAPDQDPAGPLHEKTWFVWVEGGEPVGPVSLEQIARGMKAGKVPSEASVRRHTDVFWTELLDVPEVIQALKSVTAETEAPPSVPTARLTMKEWLVWVDGSDPIGPVSADQIARGIKAGKVPSDANIQRVDDFFATGVLDEPDVIAALKAL
;
A
#
# COMPACT_ATOMS: atom_id res chain seq x y z
N MET A 1 72.54 7.84 19.37
CA MET A 1 71.19 8.23 19.87
C MET A 1 70.75 9.45 19.06
N LEU A 2 69.79 9.31 18.15
CA LEU A 2 69.26 10.40 17.31
C LEU A 2 67.73 10.45 17.49
N ARG A 3 67.21 11.65 17.83
CA ARG A 3 65.78 12.01 17.88
C ARG A 3 65.35 12.64 16.55
N ALA A 4 64.16 12.28 16.06
CA ALA A 4 63.14 13.07 15.35
C ALA A 4 62.01 12.12 14.86
N PRO A 5 60.83 12.60 14.42
CA PRO A 5 59.92 13.53 15.10
C PRO A 5 58.47 13.00 15.17
N ASP A 6 57.69 13.73 15.97
CA ASP A 6 56.25 13.73 16.18
C ASP A 6 55.40 13.57 14.89
N ALA A 7 54.45 12.64 14.91
CA ALA A 7 53.41 12.47 13.89
C ALA A 7 52.03 12.76 14.50
N PRO A 8 51.16 13.53 13.83
CA PRO A 8 49.95 14.11 14.42
C PRO A 8 48.85 13.06 14.70
N PRO A 9 47.96 13.33 15.67
CA PRO A 9 46.82 12.47 15.95
C PRO A 9 45.84 12.50 14.77
N ARG A 10 45.51 11.30 14.27
CA ARG A 10 44.45 11.09 13.29
C ARG A 10 43.12 11.49 13.91
N GLN A 11 42.61 12.65 13.51
CA GLN A 11 41.20 12.99 13.69
C GLN A 11 40.37 11.99 12.89
N GLY A 12 39.86 10.96 13.56
CA GLY A 12 38.78 10.14 13.03
C GLY A 12 37.53 11.02 13.02
N SER A 13 37.18 11.53 11.85
CA SER A 13 35.93 12.22 11.59
C SER A 13 34.77 11.42 12.19
N SER A 14 34.18 11.99 13.23
CA SER A 14 32.90 11.57 13.75
C SER A 14 31.87 11.90 12.67
N VAL A 15 31.63 10.96 11.75
CA VAL A 15 30.43 11.00 10.94
C VAL A 15 29.31 10.60 11.88
N VAL A 16 28.69 11.62 12.44
CA VAL A 16 27.34 11.55 13.01
C VAL A 16 26.45 11.08 11.86
N LEU A 17 26.25 9.76 11.76
CA LEU A 17 25.17 9.19 10.98
C LEU A 17 23.89 9.70 11.63
N ARG A 18 23.39 10.81 11.09
CA ARG A 18 22.04 11.29 11.32
C ARG A 18 21.12 10.08 11.15
N ALA A 19 20.30 9.84 12.17
CA ALA A 19 19.16 8.94 12.06
C ALA A 19 18.45 9.20 10.73
N PRO A 20 18.15 8.18 9.92
CA PRO A 20 17.11 8.35 8.93
C PRO A 20 15.84 8.68 9.72
N ASP A 21 15.40 9.91 9.51
CA ASP A 21 14.05 10.42 9.66
C ASP A 21 13.06 9.28 9.95
N GLN A 22 12.53 9.24 11.17
CA GLN A 22 11.36 8.41 11.45
C GLN A 22 10.17 9.07 10.75
N ASP A 23 10.00 8.78 9.46
CA ASP A 23 8.73 8.93 8.79
C ASP A 23 7.65 8.27 9.68
N PRO A 24 6.52 8.94 9.97
CA PRO A 24 5.47 8.39 10.84
C PRO A 24 4.73 7.19 10.22
N ALA A 25 5.13 6.76 9.03
CA ALA A 25 4.59 5.63 8.32
C ALA A 25 5.51 4.42 8.59
N GLY A 26 5.12 3.56 9.52
CA GLY A 26 5.91 2.36 9.87
C GLY A 26 6.25 1.48 8.65
N PRO A 27 7.11 0.46 8.81
CA PRO A 27 7.70 -0.33 7.70
C PRO A 27 6.68 -0.98 6.75
N LEU A 28 5.41 -1.05 7.14
CA LEU A 28 4.29 -1.55 6.33
C LEU A 28 3.88 -0.61 5.19
N HIS A 29 4.16 0.70 5.30
CA HIS A 29 3.72 1.73 4.37
C HIS A 29 4.81 2.16 3.38
N GLU A 30 6.04 1.67 3.57
CA GLU A 30 7.17 1.99 2.71
C GLU A 30 6.98 1.36 1.32
N LYS A 31 6.91 2.20 0.28
CA LYS A 31 6.78 1.76 -1.12
C LYS A 31 8.14 1.30 -1.66
N THR A 32 8.64 0.18 -1.15
CA THR A 32 9.93 -0.39 -1.55
C THR A 32 9.83 -1.78 -2.15
N TRP A 33 8.61 -2.32 -2.32
CA TRP A 33 8.40 -3.67 -2.79
C TRP A 33 7.92 -3.71 -4.24
N PHE A 34 8.28 -4.76 -4.94
CA PHE A 34 7.76 -5.11 -6.25
C PHE A 34 7.11 -6.47 -6.15
N VAL A 35 5.98 -6.64 -6.84
CA VAL A 35 5.23 -7.88 -6.94
C VAL A 35 5.33 -8.36 -8.38
N TRP A 36 5.61 -9.63 -8.58
CA TRP A 36 5.63 -10.26 -9.88
C TRP A 36 4.72 -11.49 -9.86
N VAL A 37 3.90 -11.61 -10.88
CA VAL A 37 3.01 -12.77 -11.10
C VAL A 37 3.54 -13.52 -12.31
N GLU A 38 3.52 -14.85 -12.25
CA GLU A 38 4.01 -15.69 -13.34
C GLU A 38 3.33 -15.33 -14.68
N GLY A 39 4.13 -15.04 -15.70
CA GLY A 39 3.65 -14.62 -17.02
C GLY A 39 3.25 -13.13 -17.13
N GLY A 40 3.39 -12.34 -16.07
CA GLY A 40 3.08 -10.92 -16.03
C GLY A 40 4.30 -9.99 -15.94
N GLU A 41 4.02 -8.68 -15.92
CA GLU A 41 5.02 -7.64 -15.66
C GLU A 41 5.16 -7.38 -14.15
N PRO A 42 6.37 -7.01 -13.67
CA PRO A 42 6.56 -6.65 -12.27
C PRO A 42 5.83 -5.33 -11.95
N VAL A 43 5.01 -5.37 -10.93
CA VAL A 43 4.20 -4.26 -10.42
C VAL A 43 4.89 -3.66 -9.19
N GLY A 44 5.27 -2.39 -9.27
CA GLY A 44 5.87 -1.66 -8.15
C GLY A 44 6.53 -0.34 -8.57
N PRO A 45 7.00 0.46 -7.61
CA PRO A 45 7.10 0.15 -6.18
C PRO A 45 5.76 0.27 -5.41
N VAL A 46 5.45 -0.74 -4.59
CA VAL A 46 4.28 -0.85 -3.70
C VAL A 46 4.73 -1.09 -2.26
N SER A 47 3.82 -0.89 -1.30
CA SER A 47 4.07 -1.18 0.12
C SER A 47 3.52 -2.53 0.56
N LEU A 48 3.99 -3.06 1.69
CA LEU A 48 3.52 -4.35 2.22
C LEU A 48 2.02 -4.35 2.51
N GLU A 49 1.47 -3.23 2.96
CA GLU A 49 0.03 -3.08 3.14
C GLU A 49 -0.74 -3.19 1.81
N GLN A 50 -0.21 -2.62 0.73
CA GLN A 50 -0.80 -2.73 -0.61
C GLN A 50 -0.76 -4.17 -1.12
N ILE A 51 0.35 -4.87 -0.89
CA ILE A 51 0.48 -6.29 -1.24
C ILE A 51 -0.57 -7.11 -0.47
N ALA A 52 -0.67 -6.91 0.84
CA ALA A 52 -1.63 -7.59 1.69
C ALA A 52 -3.10 -7.32 1.26
N ARG A 53 -3.42 -6.07 0.92
CA ARG A 53 -4.74 -5.71 0.37
C ARG A 53 -4.98 -6.34 -0.99
N GLY A 54 -4.02 -6.27 -1.89
CA GLY A 54 -4.10 -6.87 -3.23
C GLY A 54 -4.34 -8.38 -3.17
N MET A 55 -3.73 -9.07 -2.20
CA MET A 55 -4.01 -10.49 -1.96
C MET A 55 -5.42 -10.74 -1.44
N LYS A 56 -5.87 -9.95 -0.48
CA LYS A 56 -7.23 -10.07 0.08
C LYS A 56 -8.30 -9.80 -0.98
N ALA A 57 -8.03 -8.88 -1.91
CA ALA A 57 -8.87 -8.57 -3.06
C ALA A 57 -8.74 -9.59 -4.21
N GLY A 58 -7.91 -10.63 -4.08
CA GLY A 58 -7.69 -11.66 -5.11
C GLY A 58 -6.93 -11.16 -6.35
N LYS A 59 -6.32 -9.97 -6.29
CA LYS A 59 -5.52 -9.38 -7.38
C LYS A 59 -4.09 -9.87 -7.38
N VAL A 60 -3.55 -10.18 -6.20
CA VAL A 60 -2.23 -10.75 -6.03
C VAL A 60 -2.40 -12.23 -5.64
N PRO A 61 -2.06 -13.18 -6.52
CA PRO A 61 -2.15 -14.60 -6.17
C PRO A 61 -1.14 -14.92 -5.06
N SER A 62 -1.43 -15.94 -4.25
CA SER A 62 -0.53 -16.40 -3.18
C SER A 62 0.81 -16.93 -3.70
N GLU A 63 0.84 -17.38 -4.96
CA GLU A 63 2.04 -17.83 -5.67
C GLU A 63 2.84 -16.68 -6.30
N ALA A 64 2.39 -15.42 -6.13
CA ALA A 64 3.16 -14.28 -6.58
C ALA A 64 4.53 -14.26 -5.89
N SER A 65 5.52 -13.70 -6.59
CA SER A 65 6.84 -13.44 -6.01
C SER A 65 6.96 -11.96 -5.68
N VAL A 66 7.65 -11.64 -4.60
CA VAL A 66 7.93 -10.26 -4.19
C VAL A 66 9.43 -10.05 -4.11
N ARG A 67 9.82 -8.79 -4.27
CA ARG A 67 11.21 -8.37 -4.13
C ARG A 67 11.28 -6.95 -3.61
N ARG A 68 12.20 -6.64 -2.72
CA ARG A 68 12.47 -5.24 -2.37
C ARG A 68 13.28 -4.56 -3.46
N HIS A 69 13.21 -3.23 -3.51
CA HIS A 69 14.02 -2.41 -4.40
C HIS A 69 15.53 -2.67 -4.24
N THR A 70 15.97 -3.01 -3.03
CA THR A 70 17.37 -3.32 -2.71
C THR A 70 17.77 -4.77 -2.98
N ASP A 71 16.79 -5.65 -3.18
CA ASP A 71 17.04 -7.08 -3.37
C ASP A 71 17.14 -7.44 -4.85
N VAL A 72 17.95 -8.46 -5.14
CA VAL A 72 18.19 -8.94 -6.51
C VAL A 72 17.29 -10.12 -6.85
N PHE A 73 16.96 -10.95 -5.86
CA PHE A 73 16.20 -12.18 -6.03
C PHE A 73 14.73 -11.99 -5.68
N TRP A 74 13.86 -12.57 -6.49
CA TRP A 74 12.44 -12.70 -6.19
C TRP A 74 12.24 -13.82 -5.17
N THR A 75 11.43 -13.55 -4.16
CA THR A 75 11.08 -14.50 -3.09
C THR A 75 9.58 -14.74 -3.14
N GLU A 76 9.14 -15.97 -2.85
CA GLU A 76 7.71 -16.25 -2.78
C GLU A 76 7.03 -15.36 -1.74
N LEU A 77 5.88 -14.83 -2.10
CA LEU A 77 5.19 -13.83 -1.31
C LEU A 77 4.84 -14.34 0.11
N LEU A 78 4.52 -15.63 0.24
CA LEU A 78 4.21 -16.26 1.52
C LEU A 78 5.44 -16.70 2.32
N ASP A 79 6.64 -16.64 1.75
CA ASP A 79 7.89 -16.94 2.46
C ASP A 79 8.41 -15.70 3.21
N VAL A 80 7.94 -14.51 2.82
CA VAL A 80 8.32 -13.23 3.45
C VAL A 80 7.50 -12.98 4.73
N PRO A 81 8.11 -13.04 5.93
CA PRO A 81 7.37 -12.91 7.20
C PRO A 81 6.73 -11.53 7.37
N GLU A 82 7.26 -10.49 6.72
CA GLU A 82 6.71 -9.14 6.74
C GLU A 82 5.39 -9.05 5.97
N VAL A 83 5.26 -9.77 4.85
CA VAL A 83 3.98 -9.86 4.11
C VAL A 83 2.95 -10.59 4.95
N ILE A 84 3.33 -11.68 5.62
CA ILE A 84 2.44 -12.40 6.54
C ILE A 84 1.96 -11.48 7.68
N GLN A 85 2.85 -10.65 8.23
CA GLN A 85 2.47 -9.66 9.25
C GLN A 85 1.55 -8.57 8.70
N ALA A 86 1.80 -8.08 7.48
CA ALA A 86 0.93 -7.11 6.82
C ALA A 86 -0.48 -7.70 6.58
N LEU A 87 -0.57 -8.94 6.09
CA LEU A 87 -1.83 -9.67 5.93
C LEU A 87 -2.61 -9.79 7.24
N LYS A 88 -1.91 -10.17 8.33
CA LYS A 88 -2.52 -10.23 9.66
C LYS A 88 -3.00 -8.86 10.13
N SER A 89 -2.25 -7.80 9.87
CA SER A 89 -2.61 -6.44 10.27
C SER A 89 -3.84 -5.92 9.51
N VAL A 90 -3.88 -6.13 8.19
CA VAL A 90 -5.05 -5.79 7.35
C VAL A 90 -6.28 -6.62 7.73
N THR A 91 -6.09 -7.88 8.14
CA THR A 91 -7.17 -8.75 8.61
C THR A 91 -7.66 -8.34 10.00
N ALA A 92 -6.76 -8.01 10.92
CA ALA A 92 -7.09 -7.58 12.27
C ALA A 92 -7.84 -6.23 12.29
N GLU A 93 -7.55 -5.32 11.36
CA GLU A 93 -8.33 -4.08 11.20
C GLU A 93 -9.76 -4.35 10.69
N THR A 94 -10.01 -5.52 10.08
CA THR A 94 -11.34 -5.95 9.62
C THR A 94 -12.17 -6.63 10.71
N GLU A 95 -11.56 -7.12 11.79
CA GLU A 95 -12.24 -7.94 12.82
C GLU A 95 -12.74 -7.13 14.04
N ALA A 96 -12.49 -5.81 14.07
CA ALA A 96 -13.05 -4.94 15.10
C ALA A 96 -14.52 -4.54 14.77
N PRO A 97 -15.45 -4.54 15.75
CA PRO A 97 -16.87 -4.24 15.54
C PRO A 97 -17.11 -2.84 14.92
N PRO A 98 -18.21 -2.65 14.16
CA PRO A 98 -18.33 -1.65 13.10
C PRO A 98 -18.57 -0.25 13.65
N SER A 99 -17.51 0.46 13.99
CA SER A 99 -17.46 1.89 13.74
C SER A 99 -16.51 2.11 12.59
N VAL A 100 -16.99 1.93 11.36
CA VAL A 100 -16.35 2.56 10.22
C VAL A 100 -16.31 4.04 10.60
N PRO A 101 -15.14 4.64 10.87
CA PRO A 101 -15.12 6.03 11.29
C PRO A 101 -15.77 6.80 10.15
N THR A 102 -16.88 7.52 10.41
CA THR A 102 -17.55 8.32 9.39
C THR A 102 -16.56 9.23 8.66
N ALA A 103 -15.47 9.61 9.33
CA ALA A 103 -14.31 10.26 8.75
C ALA A 103 -13.77 9.55 7.49
N ARG A 104 -13.53 8.23 7.52
CA ARG A 104 -12.99 7.45 6.38
C ARG A 104 -13.95 7.45 5.18
N LEU A 105 -15.27 7.45 5.42
CA LEU A 105 -16.27 7.50 4.34
C LEU A 105 -16.29 8.84 3.60
N THR A 106 -15.80 9.90 4.24
CA THR A 106 -15.77 11.27 3.68
C THR A 106 -14.43 11.67 3.09
N MET A 107 -13.37 10.87 3.29
CA MET A 107 -12.04 11.16 2.75
C MET A 107 -12.04 11.03 1.23
N LYS A 108 -11.49 12.03 0.54
CA LYS A 108 -11.38 12.08 -0.92
C LYS A 108 -10.09 11.40 -1.35
N GLU A 109 -10.11 10.08 -1.32
CA GLU A 109 -8.93 9.26 -1.50
C GLU A 109 -9.13 8.19 -2.57
N TRP A 110 -10.27 8.21 -3.28
CA TRP A 110 -10.60 7.20 -4.28
C TRP A 110 -10.65 7.79 -5.69
N LEU A 111 -10.10 7.06 -6.65
CA LEU A 111 -10.23 7.26 -8.09
C LEU A 111 -11.17 6.18 -8.62
N VAL A 112 -12.23 6.57 -9.32
CA VAL A 112 -13.22 5.65 -9.91
C VAL A 112 -12.92 5.48 -11.39
N TRP A 113 -12.66 4.26 -11.79
CA TRP A 113 -12.41 3.82 -13.16
C TRP A 113 -13.68 3.20 -13.73
N VAL A 114 -14.29 3.88 -14.69
CA VAL A 114 -15.40 3.38 -15.49
C VAL A 114 -14.84 2.89 -16.82
N ASP A 115 -15.30 1.74 -17.30
CA ASP A 115 -14.81 1.14 -18.54
C ASP A 115 -14.84 2.14 -19.71
N GLY A 116 -13.70 2.30 -20.38
CA GLY A 116 -13.52 3.24 -21.50
C GLY A 116 -13.52 4.73 -21.15
N SER A 117 -13.39 5.11 -19.88
CA SER A 117 -13.38 6.52 -19.43
C SER A 117 -12.15 6.89 -18.59
N ASP A 118 -11.83 8.17 -18.54
CA ASP A 118 -10.83 8.72 -17.62
C ASP A 118 -11.21 8.48 -16.15
N PRO A 119 -10.22 8.32 -15.25
CA PRO A 119 -10.46 8.13 -13.83
C PRO A 119 -11.14 9.36 -13.22
N ILE A 120 -12.23 9.14 -12.49
CA ILE A 120 -13.00 10.17 -11.81
C ILE A 120 -12.54 10.24 -10.35
N GLY A 121 -11.85 11.32 -9.98
CA GLY A 121 -11.48 11.56 -8.58
C GLY A 121 -10.44 12.66 -8.40
N PRO A 122 -9.98 12.90 -7.15
CA PRO A 122 -10.27 12.13 -5.93
C PRO A 122 -11.67 12.34 -5.35
N VAL A 123 -12.39 11.25 -5.09
CA VAL A 123 -13.74 11.19 -4.50
C VAL A 123 -13.76 10.37 -3.20
N SER A 124 -14.85 10.48 -2.43
CA SER A 124 -15.04 9.75 -1.17
C SER A 124 -15.95 8.53 -1.31
N ALA A 125 -15.88 7.58 -0.37
CA ALA A 125 -16.71 6.39 -0.40
C ALA A 125 -18.22 6.72 -0.36
N ASP A 126 -18.64 7.76 0.40
CA ASP A 126 -20.02 8.28 0.36
C ASP A 126 -20.40 8.81 -1.03
N GLN A 127 -19.49 9.53 -1.70
CA GLN A 127 -19.75 10.06 -3.03
C GLN A 127 -19.84 8.94 -4.08
N ILE A 128 -19.01 7.90 -3.95
CA ILE A 128 -19.09 6.69 -4.78
C ILE A 128 -20.43 5.99 -4.55
N ALA A 129 -20.80 5.74 -3.29
CA ALA A 129 -22.05 5.07 -2.93
C ALA A 129 -23.28 5.83 -3.44
N ARG A 130 -23.29 7.15 -3.31
CA ARG A 130 -24.35 8.01 -3.90
C ARG A 130 -24.35 7.94 -5.41
N GLY A 131 -23.17 7.92 -6.04
CA GLY A 131 -23.02 7.75 -7.48
C GLY A 131 -23.62 6.44 -8.00
N ILE A 132 -23.41 5.34 -7.27
CA ILE A 132 -24.01 4.03 -7.57
C ILE A 132 -25.54 4.09 -7.43
N LYS A 133 -26.03 4.61 -6.29
CA LYS A 133 -27.48 4.72 -6.02
C LYS A 133 -28.19 5.62 -7.03
N ALA A 134 -27.50 6.64 -7.56
CA ALA A 134 -28.01 7.52 -8.62
C ALA A 134 -27.83 6.96 -10.05
N GLY A 135 -27.25 5.77 -10.21
CA GLY A 135 -26.97 5.16 -11.52
C GLY A 135 -25.88 5.86 -12.34
N LYS A 136 -25.04 6.67 -11.68
CA LYS A 136 -23.91 7.39 -12.31
C LYS A 136 -22.62 6.59 -12.30
N VAL A 137 -22.46 5.71 -11.32
CA VAL A 137 -21.31 4.79 -11.22
C VAL A 137 -21.85 3.38 -11.44
N PRO A 138 -21.39 2.66 -12.49
CA PRO A 138 -21.80 1.28 -12.69
C PRO A 138 -21.27 0.40 -11.56
N SER A 139 -22.03 -0.66 -11.21
CA SER A 139 -21.65 -1.62 -10.17
C SER A 139 -20.40 -2.44 -10.51
N ASP A 140 -20.02 -2.49 -11.78
CA ASP A 140 -18.80 -3.15 -12.28
C ASP A 140 -17.61 -2.16 -12.37
N ALA A 141 -17.79 -0.90 -11.95
CA ALA A 141 -16.69 0.05 -11.93
C ALA A 141 -15.58 -0.42 -11.00
N ASN A 142 -14.34 -0.10 -11.34
CA ASN A 142 -13.21 -0.31 -10.46
C ASN A 142 -12.90 0.98 -9.70
N ILE A 143 -12.40 0.88 -8.48
CA ILE A 143 -11.93 2.00 -7.68
C ILE A 143 -10.52 1.73 -7.20
N GLN A 144 -9.72 2.78 -7.10
CA GLN A 144 -8.32 2.70 -6.69
C GLN A 144 -8.07 3.83 -5.69
N ARG A 145 -7.38 3.57 -4.58
CA ARG A 145 -7.00 4.68 -3.69
C ARG A 145 -5.91 5.52 -4.37
N VAL A 146 -5.90 6.82 -4.16
CA VAL A 146 -4.93 7.76 -4.75
C VAL A 146 -3.47 7.35 -4.49
N ASP A 147 -3.23 6.69 -3.36
CA ASP A 147 -1.91 6.19 -2.97
C ASP A 147 -1.67 4.72 -3.29
N ASP A 148 -2.67 4.01 -3.81
CA ASP A 148 -2.66 2.57 -4.05
C ASP A 148 -2.56 2.26 -5.55
N PHE A 149 -1.92 1.15 -5.86
CA PHE A 149 -1.71 0.72 -7.25
C PHE A 149 -2.81 -0.24 -7.72
N PHE A 150 -3.47 -0.94 -6.80
CA PHE A 150 -4.47 -1.93 -7.15
C PHE A 150 -5.85 -1.29 -7.23
N ALA A 151 -6.49 -1.46 -8.38
CA ALA A 151 -7.91 -1.18 -8.51
C ALA A 151 -8.72 -2.40 -8.04
N THR A 152 -9.77 -2.15 -7.26
CA THR A 152 -10.72 -3.14 -6.76
C THR A 152 -12.13 -2.86 -7.27
N GLY A 153 -13.00 -3.86 -7.28
CA GLY A 153 -14.39 -3.67 -7.65
C GLY A 153 -15.07 -2.70 -6.68
N VAL A 154 -15.90 -1.80 -7.20
CA VAL A 154 -16.60 -0.81 -6.37
C VAL A 154 -17.52 -1.45 -5.32
N LEU A 155 -17.98 -2.67 -5.57
CA LEU A 155 -18.79 -3.47 -4.64
C LEU A 155 -17.99 -4.45 -3.78
N ASP A 156 -16.68 -4.58 -4.00
CA ASP A 156 -15.78 -5.39 -3.15
C ASP A 156 -15.15 -4.55 -2.03
N GLU A 157 -15.21 -3.22 -2.13
CA GLU A 157 -14.62 -2.33 -1.14
C GLU A 157 -15.52 -2.12 0.08
N PRO A 158 -15.08 -2.51 1.29
CA PRO A 158 -15.91 -2.46 2.50
C PRO A 158 -16.36 -1.04 2.86
N ASP A 159 -15.53 -0.02 2.62
CA ASP A 159 -15.91 1.38 2.89
C ASP A 159 -17.07 1.83 1.97
N VAL A 160 -17.06 1.42 0.70
CA VAL A 160 -18.16 1.72 -0.23
C VAL A 160 -19.41 0.92 0.12
N ILE A 161 -19.29 -0.36 0.48
CA ILE A 161 -20.41 -1.18 0.97
C ILE A 161 -21.03 -0.55 2.23
N ALA A 162 -20.20 -0.11 3.17
CA ALA A 162 -20.64 0.54 4.39
C ALA A 162 -21.37 1.86 4.10
N ALA A 163 -20.81 2.69 3.20
CA ALA A 163 -21.46 3.92 2.75
C ALA A 163 -22.81 3.64 2.05
N LEU A 164 -22.89 2.62 1.19
CA LEU A 164 -24.14 2.21 0.54
C LEU A 164 -25.22 1.79 1.54
N LYS A 165 -24.84 1.06 2.60
CA LYS A 165 -25.77 0.67 3.67
C LYS A 165 -26.23 1.85 4.52
N ALA A 166 -25.47 2.94 4.55
CA ALA A 166 -25.81 4.15 5.31
C ALA A 166 -26.71 5.15 4.54
N LEU A 167 -26.96 4.92 3.23
CA LEU A 167 -27.76 5.77 2.34
C LEU A 167 -29.21 5.30 2.17
#